data_AF-A0A2G9MN70-F1
#
_entry.id   AF-A0A2G9MN70-F1
#
_cell.length_a   1.000
_cell.length_b   1.000
_cell.length_c   1.000
_cell.angle_alpha   90.00
_cell.angle_beta   90.00
_cell.angle_gamma   90.00
#
_symmetry.space_group_name_H-M   'P 1'
#
loop_
_entity.id
_entity.type
_entity.pdbx_description
1 polymer ?
#
loop_
_entity_poly.entity_id
_entity_poly.type
_entity_poly.pdbx_seq_one_letter_code
_entity_poly.pdbx_strand_id
1 'polypeptide(L)'
;MIERKFVSQNIKEFLVKEFLFKELSRVGLSDVKLQRTPLGEKIIVVASRPGLVVGKGGSNISRLTRELKERFNLENPQIEIEEVIDPRGNAAVTAELIANSLERFGTARFKGVGHKALGTAMESGALGIEVLISGKIPSSRAKTWRFYQGYLKKCGDISISGVDQAVQIARTKTGVVGVQVRIMPGSTILPDKIKIIDQTQQVSEVVTTTTLELNEEESSESTEKSKEEAPAKKVAKKAVKKTTKKVAKKEKKDEE
;
A
#
# COMPACT_ATOMS: atom_id res chain seq x y z
N MET A 1 11.11 -31.38 -20.75
CA MET A 1 9.63 -31.44 -20.76
C MET A 1 9.00 -30.50 -19.71
N ILE A 2 9.62 -30.32 -18.54
CA ILE A 2 9.15 -29.44 -17.45
C ILE A 2 9.04 -27.98 -17.89
N GLU A 3 10.05 -27.43 -18.57
CA GLU A 3 10.06 -26.03 -19.04
C GLU A 3 8.90 -25.73 -20.01
N ARG A 4 8.63 -26.64 -20.96
CA ARG A 4 7.50 -26.47 -21.90
C ARG A 4 6.16 -26.44 -21.19
N LYS A 5 6.00 -27.26 -20.15
CA LYS A 5 4.80 -27.25 -19.31
C LYS A 5 4.68 -25.93 -18.56
N PHE A 6 5.75 -25.46 -17.93
CA PHE A 6 5.78 -24.18 -17.21
C PHE A 6 5.42 -23.00 -18.12
N VAL A 7 6.04 -22.91 -19.30
CA VAL A 7 5.76 -21.85 -20.27
C VAL A 7 4.30 -21.90 -20.75
N SER A 8 3.78 -23.09 -21.08
CA SER A 8 2.38 -23.25 -21.47
C SER A 8 1.41 -22.81 -20.37
N GLN A 9 1.74 -23.09 -19.11
CA GLN A 9 0.94 -22.66 -17.96
C GLN A 9 0.92 -21.15 -17.80
N ASN A 10 2.07 -20.49 -17.91
CA ASN A 10 2.18 -19.03 -17.80
C ASN A 10 1.48 -18.31 -18.95
N ILE A 11 1.55 -18.86 -20.16
CA ILE A 11 0.80 -18.33 -21.32
C ILE A 11 -0.70 -18.38 -21.03
N LYS A 12 -1.20 -19.51 -20.51
CA LYS A 12 -2.61 -19.64 -20.14
C LYS A 12 -3.02 -18.60 -19.09
N GLU A 13 -2.22 -18.45 -18.04
CA GLU A 13 -2.49 -17.45 -16.99
C GLU A 13 -2.50 -16.02 -17.56
N PHE A 14 -1.54 -15.67 -18.40
CA PHE A 14 -1.46 -14.36 -19.04
C PHE A 14 -2.69 -14.06 -19.90
N LEU A 15 -3.14 -15.03 -20.71
CA LEU A 15 -4.32 -14.87 -21.55
C LEU A 15 -5.61 -14.68 -20.74
N VAL A 16 -5.75 -15.41 -19.62
CA VAL A 16 -6.87 -15.24 -18.69
C VAL A 16 -6.83 -13.85 -18.04
N LYS A 17 -5.65 -13.39 -17.61
CA LYS A 17 -5.45 -12.04 -17.08
C LYS A 17 -5.87 -10.98 -18.09
N GLU A 18 -5.35 -11.03 -19.32
CA GLU A 18 -5.67 -10.07 -20.38
C GLU A 18 -7.18 -10.01 -20.66
N PHE A 19 -7.83 -11.19 -20.73
CA PHE A 19 -9.26 -11.29 -20.93
C PHE A 19 -10.06 -10.62 -19.81
N LEU A 20 -9.72 -10.89 -18.55
CA LEU A 20 -10.40 -10.30 -17.40
C LEU A 20 -10.19 -8.79 -17.31
N PHE A 21 -8.98 -8.28 -17.57
CA PHE A 21 -8.71 -6.84 -17.63
C PHE A 21 -9.53 -6.12 -18.71
N LYS A 22 -9.78 -6.79 -19.84
CA LYS A 22 -10.58 -6.23 -20.93
C LYS A 22 -12.07 -6.22 -20.62
N GLU A 23 -12.59 -7.31 -20.06
CA GLU A 23 -14.04 -7.44 -19.77
C GLU A 23 -14.46 -6.63 -18.53
N LEU A 24 -13.59 -6.53 -17.52
CA LEU A 24 -13.86 -5.88 -16.24
C LEU A 24 -13.31 -4.44 -16.16
N SER A 25 -13.13 -3.75 -17.28
CA SER A 25 -12.53 -2.39 -17.37
C SER A 25 -13.31 -1.28 -16.65
N ARG A 26 -14.48 -1.61 -16.10
CA ARG A 26 -15.31 -0.69 -15.32
C ARG A 26 -15.28 -0.98 -13.84
N VAL A 27 -14.65 -2.05 -13.38
CA VAL A 27 -14.74 -2.51 -11.98
C VAL A 27 -13.59 -1.92 -11.14
N GLY A 28 -12.44 -1.62 -11.73
CA GLY A 28 -11.23 -1.28 -11.00
C GLY A 28 -10.52 -2.56 -10.57
N LEU A 29 -9.99 -3.29 -11.56
CA LEU A 29 -9.23 -4.50 -11.32
C LEU A 29 -7.80 -4.16 -10.91
N SER A 30 -7.34 -4.75 -9.80
CA SER A 30 -5.96 -4.59 -9.31
C SER A 30 -5.09 -5.72 -9.82
N ASP A 31 -5.43 -6.95 -9.43
CA ASP A 31 -4.65 -8.14 -9.73
C ASP A 31 -5.58 -9.34 -9.94
N VAL A 32 -5.06 -10.35 -10.64
CA VAL A 32 -5.75 -11.62 -10.90
C VAL A 32 -4.74 -12.73 -10.67
N LYS A 33 -5.09 -13.72 -9.86
CA LYS A 33 -4.22 -14.88 -9.60
C LYS A 33 -4.92 -16.16 -10.02
N LEU A 34 -4.22 -16.99 -10.78
CA LEU A 34 -4.68 -18.31 -11.17
C LEU A 34 -4.02 -19.37 -10.27
N GLN A 35 -4.79 -19.95 -9.38
CA GLN A 35 -4.35 -21.06 -8.52
C GLN A 35 -4.92 -22.38 -9.04
N ARG A 36 -4.07 -23.39 -9.18
CA ARG A 36 -4.51 -24.72 -9.60
C ARG A 36 -4.76 -25.58 -8.39
N THR A 37 -5.98 -26.07 -8.26
CA THR A 37 -6.33 -27.08 -7.27
C THR A 37 -6.58 -28.42 -7.97
N PRO A 38 -6.45 -29.57 -7.28
CA PRO A 38 -6.79 -30.86 -7.88
C PRO A 38 -8.24 -30.97 -8.36
N LEU A 39 -9.15 -30.14 -7.80
CA LEU A 39 -10.57 -30.12 -8.13
C LEU A 39 -10.91 -29.22 -9.34
N GLY A 40 -10.04 -28.27 -9.65
CA GLY A 40 -10.22 -27.30 -10.73
C GLY A 40 -9.32 -26.09 -10.64
N GLU A 41 -9.50 -25.16 -11.57
CA GLU A 41 -8.76 -23.89 -11.59
C GLU A 41 -9.49 -22.81 -10.78
N LYS A 42 -8.84 -22.32 -9.73
CA LYS A 42 -9.33 -21.26 -8.85
C LYS A 42 -8.76 -19.90 -9.30
N ILE A 43 -9.63 -18.98 -9.69
CA ILE A 43 -9.28 -17.66 -10.18
C ILE A 43 -9.64 -16.65 -9.11
N ILE A 44 -8.63 -16.05 -8.48
CA ILE A 44 -8.80 -15.00 -7.47
C ILE A 44 -8.72 -13.65 -8.19
N VAL A 45 -9.81 -12.90 -8.15
CA VAL A 45 -9.95 -11.59 -8.79
C VAL A 45 -9.95 -10.53 -7.70
N VAL A 46 -8.92 -9.69 -7.66
CA VAL A 46 -8.81 -8.61 -6.67
C VAL A 46 -9.33 -7.32 -7.29
N ALA A 47 -10.45 -6.81 -6.78
CA ALA A 47 -11.16 -5.68 -7.36
C ALA A 47 -11.56 -4.62 -6.33
N SER A 48 -11.62 -3.36 -6.77
CA SER A 48 -12.09 -2.24 -5.94
C SER A 48 -13.61 -2.25 -5.72
N ARG A 49 -14.39 -2.81 -6.65
CA ARG A 49 -15.86 -2.84 -6.59
C ARG A 49 -16.40 -4.25 -6.84
N PRO A 50 -16.34 -5.15 -5.84
CA PRO A 50 -16.69 -6.56 -6.01
C PRO A 50 -18.14 -6.78 -6.48
N GLY A 51 -19.08 -5.94 -6.04
CA GLY A 51 -20.49 -6.05 -6.44
C GLY A 51 -20.73 -5.96 -7.96
N LEU A 52 -19.90 -5.20 -8.68
CA LEU A 52 -20.00 -5.11 -10.14
C LEU A 52 -19.44 -6.35 -10.86
N VAL A 53 -18.51 -7.09 -10.22
CA VAL A 53 -17.99 -8.36 -10.75
C VAL A 53 -19.08 -9.43 -10.69
N VAL A 54 -19.79 -9.52 -9.56
CA VAL A 54 -20.90 -10.48 -9.36
C VAL A 54 -22.06 -10.18 -10.32
N GLY A 55 -22.40 -8.90 -10.47
CA GLY A 55 -23.53 -8.45 -11.30
C GLY A 55 -24.89 -8.71 -10.63
N LYS A 56 -25.97 -8.40 -11.35
CA LYS A 56 -27.34 -8.60 -10.83
C LYS A 56 -27.62 -10.10 -10.70
N GLY A 57 -27.84 -10.56 -9.47
CA GLY A 57 -28.17 -11.96 -9.15
C GLY A 57 -27.10 -12.99 -9.57
N GLY A 58 -25.82 -12.59 -9.65
CA GLY A 58 -24.76 -13.50 -10.08
C GLY A 58 -24.73 -13.79 -11.59
N SER A 59 -25.45 -13.00 -12.40
CA SER A 59 -25.46 -13.20 -13.86
C SER A 59 -24.09 -12.99 -14.51
N ASN A 60 -23.32 -12.00 -14.04
CA ASN A 60 -22.02 -11.69 -14.65
C ASN A 60 -20.95 -12.73 -14.27
N ILE A 61 -20.91 -13.20 -13.02
CA ILE A 61 -19.99 -14.25 -12.60
C ILE A 61 -20.27 -15.58 -13.32
N SER A 62 -21.56 -15.91 -13.51
CA SER A 62 -21.97 -17.11 -14.26
C SER A 62 -21.56 -17.03 -15.73
N ARG A 63 -21.71 -15.83 -16.35
CA ARG A 63 -21.26 -15.57 -17.72
C ARG A 63 -19.75 -15.70 -17.86
N LEU A 64 -18.98 -15.06 -16.97
CA LEU A 64 -17.52 -15.14 -16.97
C LEU A 64 -17.02 -16.58 -16.80
N THR A 65 -17.64 -17.34 -15.90
CA THR A 65 -17.30 -18.75 -15.68
C THR A 65 -17.50 -19.58 -16.94
N ARG A 66 -18.61 -19.37 -17.67
CA ARG A 66 -18.88 -20.03 -18.96
C ARG A 66 -17.87 -19.62 -20.03
N GLU A 67 -17.63 -18.33 -20.19
CA GLU A 67 -16.69 -17.80 -21.19
C GLU A 67 -15.25 -18.30 -20.95
N LEU A 68 -14.81 -18.37 -19.68
CA LEU A 68 -13.50 -18.91 -19.32
C LEU A 68 -13.38 -20.41 -19.62
N LYS A 69 -14.44 -21.18 -19.36
CA LYS A 69 -14.49 -22.62 -19.68
C LYS A 69 -14.43 -22.85 -21.19
N GLU A 70 -15.20 -22.09 -21.98
CA GLU A 70 -15.28 -22.25 -23.44
C GLU A 70 -14.02 -21.76 -24.17
N ARG A 71 -13.47 -20.61 -23.77
CA ARG A 71 -12.36 -19.96 -24.49
C ARG A 71 -10.98 -20.52 -24.13
N PHE A 72 -10.77 -20.89 -22.87
CA PHE A 72 -9.46 -21.31 -22.38
C PHE A 72 -9.40 -22.79 -21.97
N ASN A 73 -10.52 -23.52 -22.15
CA ASN A 73 -10.65 -24.93 -21.79
C ASN A 73 -10.19 -25.20 -20.36
N LEU A 74 -10.64 -24.36 -19.42
CA LEU A 74 -10.32 -24.54 -18.01
C LEU A 74 -11.15 -25.69 -17.42
N GLU A 75 -10.50 -26.53 -16.63
CA GLU A 75 -11.16 -27.59 -15.88
C GLU A 75 -11.83 -26.97 -14.65
N ASN A 76 -13.18 -26.96 -14.65
CA ASN A 76 -14.02 -26.45 -13.56
C ASN A 76 -13.55 -25.10 -12.97
N PRO A 77 -13.60 -23.99 -13.73
CA PRO A 77 -13.16 -22.71 -13.23
C PRO A 77 -14.05 -22.24 -12.07
N GLN A 78 -13.43 -21.86 -10.95
CA GLN A 78 -14.08 -21.25 -9.79
C GLN A 78 -13.54 -19.84 -9.60
N ILE A 79 -14.41 -18.83 -9.63
CA ILE A 79 -14.03 -17.43 -9.46
C ILE A 79 -14.25 -17.03 -8.00
N GLU A 80 -13.18 -16.64 -7.32
CA GLU A 80 -13.21 -16.01 -5.99
C GLU A 80 -12.90 -14.52 -6.15
N ILE A 81 -13.60 -13.69 -5.39
CA ILE A 81 -13.47 -12.23 -5.49
C ILE A 81 -12.94 -11.72 -4.16
N GLU A 82 -11.81 -11.01 -4.23
CA GLU A 82 -11.20 -10.33 -3.10
C GLU A 82 -11.31 -8.82 -3.28
N GLU A 83 -11.50 -8.10 -2.19
CA GLU A 83 -11.54 -6.64 -2.19
C GLU A 83 -10.14 -6.05 -2.01
N VAL A 84 -9.83 -4.97 -2.73
CA VAL A 84 -8.58 -4.23 -2.56
C VAL A 84 -8.63 -3.43 -1.25
N ILE A 85 -7.62 -3.58 -0.40
CA ILE A 85 -7.51 -2.89 0.91
C ILE A 85 -7.57 -1.37 0.75
N ASP A 86 -6.75 -0.81 -0.13
CA ASP A 86 -6.80 0.61 -0.51
C ASP A 86 -6.77 0.76 -2.04
N PRO A 87 -7.91 1.05 -2.67
CA PRO A 87 -7.98 1.23 -4.12
C PRO A 87 -7.31 2.53 -4.59
N ARG A 88 -7.09 3.51 -3.71
CA ARG A 88 -6.51 4.82 -4.05
C ARG A 88 -4.99 4.75 -4.22
N GLY A 89 -4.32 3.89 -3.45
CA GLY A 89 -2.88 3.66 -3.54
C GLY A 89 -2.46 2.66 -4.61
N ASN A 90 -3.40 2.05 -5.33
CA ASN A 90 -3.14 1.05 -6.35
C ASN A 90 -2.99 1.68 -7.75
N ALA A 91 -1.93 1.35 -8.47
CA ALA A 91 -1.63 1.98 -9.76
C ALA A 91 -2.61 1.55 -10.86
N ALA A 92 -3.00 0.27 -10.90
CA ALA A 92 -3.91 -0.26 -11.93
C ALA A 92 -5.31 0.35 -11.81
N VAL A 93 -5.86 0.40 -10.60
CA VAL A 93 -7.17 1.00 -10.32
C VAL A 93 -7.15 2.51 -10.61
N THR A 94 -6.08 3.21 -10.22
CA THR A 94 -5.92 4.65 -10.49
C THR A 94 -5.81 4.95 -11.98
N ALA A 95 -5.05 4.14 -12.73
CA ALA A 95 -4.93 4.28 -14.19
C ALA A 95 -6.28 4.09 -14.90
N GLU A 96 -7.06 3.08 -14.48
CA GLU A 96 -8.41 2.83 -14.99
C GLU A 96 -9.37 3.99 -14.68
N LEU A 97 -9.30 4.55 -13.47
CA LEU A 97 -10.10 5.70 -13.07
C LEU A 97 -9.81 6.95 -13.91
N ILE A 98 -8.53 7.21 -14.19
CA ILE A 98 -8.10 8.32 -15.06
C ILE A 98 -8.59 8.08 -16.48
N ALA A 99 -8.41 6.87 -17.01
CA ALA A 99 -8.86 6.52 -18.35
C ALA A 99 -10.37 6.72 -18.50
N ASN A 100 -11.17 6.16 -17.60
CA ASN A 100 -12.62 6.33 -17.56
C ASN A 100 -13.05 7.81 -17.44
N SER A 101 -12.31 8.61 -16.68
CA SER A 101 -12.56 10.06 -16.56
C SER A 101 -12.30 10.80 -17.87
N LEU A 102 -11.23 10.46 -18.58
CA LEU A 102 -10.90 11.06 -19.88
C LEU A 102 -11.90 10.65 -20.97
N GLU A 103 -12.39 9.40 -20.95
CA GLU A 103 -13.43 8.93 -21.85
C GLU A 103 -14.77 9.66 -21.62
N ARG A 104 -15.12 9.90 -20.35
CA ARG A 104 -16.40 10.52 -19.98
C ARG A 104 -16.42 12.04 -20.13
N PHE A 105 -15.37 12.73 -19.66
CA PHE A 105 -15.32 14.20 -19.61
C PHE A 105 -14.50 14.83 -20.75
N GLY A 106 -13.88 14.00 -21.59
CA GLY A 106 -13.05 14.45 -22.71
C GLY A 106 -11.67 14.95 -22.29
N THR A 107 -10.88 15.30 -23.30
CA THR A 107 -9.47 15.69 -23.15
C THR A 107 -9.27 17.10 -22.59
N ALA A 108 -10.32 17.92 -22.45
CA ALA A 108 -10.21 19.30 -21.97
C ALA A 108 -9.83 19.40 -20.48
N ARG A 109 -10.29 18.45 -19.65
CA ARG A 109 -10.11 18.47 -18.18
C ARG A 109 -8.96 17.58 -17.69
N PHE A 110 -8.05 17.16 -18.58
CA PHE A 110 -6.97 16.24 -18.26
C PHE A 110 -6.08 16.72 -17.09
N LYS A 111 -5.83 18.04 -16.98
CA LYS A 111 -5.07 18.63 -15.87
C LYS A 111 -5.77 18.40 -14.53
N GLY A 112 -7.08 18.66 -14.47
CA GLY A 112 -7.87 18.48 -13.25
C GLY A 112 -7.94 17.01 -12.83
N VAL A 113 -8.10 16.10 -13.80
CA VAL A 113 -8.07 14.64 -13.54
C VAL A 113 -6.69 14.21 -13.02
N GLY A 114 -5.60 14.69 -13.62
CA GLY A 114 -4.23 14.41 -13.18
C GLY A 114 -3.97 14.87 -11.75
N HIS A 115 -4.26 16.14 -11.44
CA HIS A 115 -4.08 16.67 -10.07
C HIS A 115 -4.98 16.00 -9.04
N LYS A 116 -6.22 15.65 -9.42
CA LYS A 116 -7.12 14.90 -8.54
C LYS A 116 -6.56 13.52 -8.21
N ALA A 117 -6.02 12.82 -9.20
CA ALA A 117 -5.40 11.51 -8.99
C ALA A 117 -4.16 11.60 -8.08
N LEU A 118 -3.33 12.63 -8.27
CA LEU A 118 -2.19 12.89 -7.39
C LEU A 118 -2.63 13.08 -5.93
N GLY A 119 -3.61 13.96 -5.68
CA GLY A 119 -4.12 14.21 -4.33
C GLY A 119 -4.68 12.95 -3.68
N THR A 120 -5.51 12.21 -4.43
CA THR A 120 -6.17 10.98 -3.94
C THR A 120 -5.15 9.89 -3.55
N ALA A 121 -4.07 9.73 -4.31
CA ALA A 121 -3.03 8.75 -4.01
C ALA A 121 -2.14 9.18 -2.83
N MET A 122 -1.82 10.47 -2.71
CA MET A 122 -1.05 10.97 -1.57
C MET A 122 -1.87 10.89 -0.27
N GLU A 123 -3.18 11.16 -0.32
CA GLU A 123 -4.10 10.98 0.82
C GLU A 123 -4.16 9.53 1.32
N SER A 124 -3.94 8.57 0.43
CA SER A 124 -3.96 7.15 0.76
C SER A 124 -2.65 6.67 1.41
N GLY A 125 -1.67 7.56 1.57
CA GLY A 125 -0.39 7.26 2.23
C GLY A 125 0.69 6.78 1.26
N ALA A 126 0.52 6.98 -0.05
CA ALA A 126 1.61 6.78 -1.00
C ALA A 126 2.78 7.75 -0.69
N LEU A 127 4.01 7.24 -0.80
CA LEU A 127 5.22 8.05 -0.62
C LEU A 127 5.40 9.03 -1.80
N GLY A 128 4.99 8.60 -2.99
CA GLY A 128 4.99 9.43 -4.19
C GLY A 128 4.28 8.79 -5.37
N ILE A 129 3.89 9.62 -6.31
CA ILE A 129 3.13 9.25 -7.51
C ILE A 129 3.62 10.05 -8.73
N GLU A 130 3.70 9.38 -9.87
CA GLU A 130 3.94 9.97 -11.19
C GLU A 130 2.85 9.49 -12.14
N VAL A 131 2.14 10.43 -12.75
CA VAL A 131 1.14 10.18 -13.79
C VAL A 131 1.60 10.83 -15.08
N LEU A 132 1.73 10.02 -16.13
CA LEU A 132 2.09 10.47 -17.47
C LEU A 132 0.91 10.22 -18.40
N ILE A 133 0.42 11.30 -19.02
CA ILE A 133 -0.68 11.24 -19.98
C ILE A 133 -0.12 11.63 -21.35
N SER A 134 -0.13 10.70 -22.29
CA SER A 134 0.41 10.86 -23.64
C SER A 134 -0.68 10.70 -24.69
N GLY A 135 -0.70 11.59 -25.69
CA GLY A 135 -1.66 11.52 -26.79
C GLY A 135 -2.11 12.89 -27.27
N LYS A 136 -3.23 12.94 -28.00
CA LYS A 136 -3.81 14.18 -28.56
C LYS A 136 -4.55 14.98 -27.49
N ILE A 137 -3.78 15.65 -26.63
CA ILE A 137 -4.31 16.39 -25.46
C ILE A 137 -3.67 17.78 -25.35
N PRO A 138 -4.44 18.88 -25.33
CA PRO A 138 -5.82 19.08 -25.82
C PRO A 138 -5.86 19.48 -27.32
N SER A 139 -4.71 19.62 -27.97
CA SER A 139 -4.59 20.04 -29.36
C SER A 139 -4.56 18.82 -30.30
N SER A 140 -4.64 19.05 -31.62
CA SER A 140 -4.58 17.97 -32.62
C SER A 140 -3.21 17.27 -32.64
N ARG A 141 -2.14 17.97 -32.22
CA ARG A 141 -0.79 17.43 -32.10
C ARG A 141 -0.63 16.66 -30.78
N ALA A 142 -0.05 15.47 -30.86
CA ALA A 142 0.24 14.65 -29.69
C ALA A 142 1.27 15.34 -28.78
N LYS A 143 1.00 15.33 -27.48
CA LYS A 143 1.86 15.84 -26.41
C LYS A 143 1.87 14.87 -25.24
N THR A 144 2.92 14.94 -24.44
CA THR A 144 3.06 14.18 -23.21
C THR A 144 3.08 15.13 -22.03
N TRP A 145 2.19 14.90 -21.07
CA TRP A 145 2.08 15.69 -19.85
C TRP A 145 2.47 14.82 -18.67
N ARG A 146 3.38 15.33 -17.84
CA ARG A 146 3.85 14.65 -16.63
C ARG A 146 3.35 15.40 -15.40
N PHE A 147 2.65 14.68 -14.54
CA PHE A 147 2.21 15.13 -13.22
C PHE A 147 2.96 14.29 -12.18
N TYR A 148 3.64 14.93 -11.23
CA TYR A 148 4.41 14.23 -10.21
C TYR A 148 4.18 14.87 -8.84
N GLN A 149 4.19 14.06 -7.80
CA GLN A 149 4.10 14.52 -6.41
C GLN A 149 4.78 13.51 -5.48
N GLY A 150 5.39 13.99 -4.40
CA GLY A 150 6.05 13.14 -3.40
C GLY A 150 7.40 12.59 -3.87
N TYR A 151 7.80 11.46 -3.28
CA TYR A 151 9.08 10.80 -3.54
C TYR A 151 8.89 9.51 -4.34
N LEU A 152 9.51 9.44 -5.51
CA LEU A 152 9.46 8.27 -6.39
C LEU A 152 10.86 7.94 -6.89
N LYS A 153 11.34 6.72 -6.60
CA LYS A 153 12.58 6.20 -7.18
C LYS A 153 12.34 5.79 -8.64
N LYS A 154 13.29 6.14 -9.51
CA LYS A 154 13.22 5.85 -10.95
C LYS A 154 14.18 4.75 -11.42
N CYS A 155 15.16 4.40 -10.60
CA CYS A 155 16.22 3.46 -10.92
C CYS A 155 16.46 2.46 -9.77
N GLY A 156 17.19 1.40 -10.09
CA GLY A 156 17.52 0.32 -9.15
C GLY A 156 16.40 -0.70 -8.96
N ASP A 157 16.69 -1.74 -8.18
CA ASP A 157 15.76 -2.84 -7.90
C ASP A 157 14.44 -2.34 -7.28
N ILE A 158 14.51 -1.34 -6.40
CA ILE A 158 13.34 -0.75 -5.74
C ILE A 158 12.34 -0.14 -6.72
N SER A 159 12.78 0.30 -7.90
CA SER A 159 11.88 0.83 -8.93
C SER A 159 11.11 -0.28 -9.66
N ILE A 160 11.58 -1.52 -9.59
CA ILE A 160 10.99 -2.70 -10.24
C ILE A 160 10.11 -3.45 -9.24
N SER A 161 10.61 -3.69 -8.03
CA SER A 161 9.92 -4.46 -6.99
C SER A 161 9.03 -3.62 -6.08
N GLY A 162 9.43 -2.38 -5.78
CA GLY A 162 8.80 -1.53 -4.76
C GLY A 162 7.94 -0.39 -5.31
N VAL A 163 7.78 -0.27 -6.63
CA VAL A 163 6.92 0.72 -7.28
C VAL A 163 5.87 -0.01 -8.08
N ASP A 164 4.60 0.23 -7.77
CA ASP A 164 3.48 -0.26 -8.54
C ASP A 164 3.33 0.58 -9.82
N GLN A 165 3.20 -0.09 -10.96
CA GLN A 165 3.15 0.57 -12.27
C GLN A 165 2.04 -0.02 -13.11
N ALA A 166 1.24 0.84 -13.72
CA ALA A 166 0.19 0.43 -14.62
C ALA A 166 0.11 1.34 -15.83
N VAL A 167 -0.26 0.76 -16.97
CA VAL A 167 -0.52 1.47 -18.21
C VAL A 167 -1.95 1.13 -18.64
N GLN A 168 -2.73 2.16 -18.92
CA GLN A 168 -4.08 2.00 -19.43
C GLN A 168 -4.32 2.88 -20.65
N ILE A 169 -5.17 2.39 -21.53
CA ILE A 169 -5.54 3.06 -22.79
C ILE A 169 -6.91 3.69 -22.63
N ALA A 170 -7.03 5.00 -22.88
CA ALA A 170 -8.29 5.72 -22.90
C ALA A 170 -8.72 6.00 -24.34
N ARG A 171 -9.93 5.59 -24.71
CA ARG A 171 -10.51 5.78 -26.05
C ARG A 171 -11.36 7.03 -26.10
N THR A 172 -10.79 8.13 -26.56
CA THR A 172 -11.49 9.41 -26.70
C THR A 172 -11.97 9.63 -28.14
N LYS A 173 -12.89 10.58 -28.35
CA LYS A 173 -13.38 10.93 -29.70
C LYS A 173 -12.27 11.37 -30.66
N THR A 174 -11.23 12.03 -30.14
CA THR A 174 -10.11 12.55 -30.95
C THR A 174 -9.07 11.47 -31.28
N GLY A 175 -9.15 10.32 -30.61
CA GLY A 175 -8.24 9.19 -30.77
C GLY A 175 -7.89 8.54 -29.45
N VAL A 176 -6.76 7.83 -29.45
CA VAL A 176 -6.27 7.07 -28.30
C VAL A 176 -5.33 7.92 -27.44
N VAL A 177 -5.51 7.83 -26.14
CA VAL A 177 -4.65 8.45 -25.12
C VAL A 177 -4.06 7.33 -24.25
N GLY A 178 -2.76 7.37 -24.03
CA GLY A 178 -2.06 6.52 -23.07
C GLY A 178 -2.02 7.20 -21.69
N VAL A 179 -2.34 6.43 -20.65
CA VAL A 179 -2.21 6.83 -19.26
C VAL A 179 -1.25 5.86 -18.59
N GLN A 180 -0.12 6.36 -18.12
CA GLN A 180 0.84 5.60 -17.33
C GLN A 180 0.86 6.15 -15.91
N VAL A 181 0.75 5.28 -14.93
CA VAL A 181 0.73 5.63 -13.50
C VAL A 181 1.82 4.82 -12.81
N ARG A 182 2.60 5.49 -11.96
CA ARG A 182 3.61 4.88 -11.11
C ARG A 182 3.38 5.37 -9.68
N ILE A 183 3.20 4.46 -8.74
CA ILE A 183 2.94 4.77 -7.33
C ILE A 183 3.97 4.03 -6.49
N MET A 184 4.64 4.77 -5.60
CA MET A 184 5.47 4.18 -4.55
C MET A 184 4.64 4.10 -3.26
N PRO A 185 4.25 2.89 -2.81
CA PRO A 185 3.51 2.74 -1.56
C PRO A 185 4.36 3.16 -0.36
N GLY A 186 3.70 3.67 0.68
CA GLY A 186 4.38 4.12 1.91
C GLY A 186 5.04 3.00 2.71
N SER A 187 4.68 1.74 2.45
CA SER A 187 5.27 0.55 3.09
C SER A 187 6.66 0.19 2.57
N THR A 188 7.08 0.75 1.43
CA THR A 188 8.35 0.39 0.78
C THR A 188 9.54 0.89 1.61
N ILE A 189 10.34 -0.06 2.10
CA ILE A 189 11.57 0.22 2.84
C ILE A 189 12.69 0.49 1.85
N LEU A 190 13.35 1.64 2.00
CA LEU A 190 14.49 2.02 1.20
C LEU A 190 15.78 1.50 1.85
N PRO A 191 16.72 0.94 1.09
CA PRO A 191 17.98 0.43 1.64
C PRO A 191 18.81 1.55 2.30
N ASP A 192 18.66 2.78 1.78
CA ASP A 192 19.35 3.97 2.31
C ASP A 192 18.79 4.45 3.67
N LYS A 193 17.56 4.05 4.03
CA LYS A 193 16.87 4.52 5.24
C LYS A 193 17.12 3.57 6.40
N ILE A 194 18.19 3.83 7.16
CA ILE A 194 18.50 3.12 8.39
C ILE A 194 17.72 3.74 9.55
N LYS A 195 17.02 2.92 10.33
CA LYS A 195 16.41 3.33 11.59
C LYS A 195 17.45 3.18 12.71
N ILE A 196 17.97 4.30 13.19
CA ILE A 196 18.85 4.32 14.36
C ILE A 196 17.94 4.27 15.59
N ILE A 197 18.05 3.21 16.39
CA ILE A 197 17.34 3.09 17.65
C ILE A 197 18.17 3.82 18.70
N ASP A 198 17.62 4.89 19.28
CA ASP A 198 18.30 5.66 20.31
C ASP A 198 18.14 4.95 21.66
N GLN A 199 19.25 4.63 22.32
CA GLN A 199 19.28 3.80 23.55
C GLN A 199 18.54 4.43 24.74
N THR A 200 18.24 5.74 24.66
CA THR A 200 17.52 6.49 25.69
C THR A 200 16.08 5.98 25.91
N GLN A 201 15.43 5.40 24.89
CA GLN A 201 14.07 4.86 25.00
C GLN A 201 14.00 3.47 25.67
N GLN A 202 15.08 2.70 25.58
CA GLN A 202 15.16 1.39 26.23
C GLN A 202 15.23 1.53 27.75
N VAL A 203 15.86 2.59 28.26
CA VAL A 203 15.92 2.82 29.71
C VAL A 203 14.54 3.21 30.27
N SER A 204 13.69 3.94 29.53
CA SER A 204 12.36 4.32 30.01
C SER A 204 11.35 3.16 30.03
N GLU A 205 11.38 2.27 29.03
CA GLU A 205 10.49 1.09 29.01
C GLU A 205 10.90 0.08 30.09
N VAL A 206 12.19 -0.19 30.24
CA VAL A 206 12.69 -1.08 31.29
C VAL A 206 12.41 -0.51 32.69
N VAL A 207 12.61 0.80 32.90
CA VAL A 207 12.30 1.42 34.21
C VAL A 207 10.79 1.38 34.51
N THR A 208 9.92 1.51 33.51
CA THR A 208 8.46 1.42 33.72
C THR A 208 8.02 0.00 34.08
N THR A 209 8.56 -1.01 33.38
CA THR A 209 8.30 -2.42 33.69
C THR A 209 8.85 -2.81 35.06
N THR A 210 10.08 -2.40 35.40
CA THR A 210 10.67 -2.68 36.71
C THR A 210 9.96 -1.95 37.86
N THR A 211 9.40 -0.75 37.65
CA THR A 211 8.56 -0.09 38.68
C THR A 211 7.19 -0.74 38.86
N LEU A 212 6.66 -1.43 37.85
CA LEU A 212 5.41 -2.19 37.98
C LEU A 212 5.66 -3.54 38.66
N GLU A 213 6.76 -4.22 38.33
CA GLU A 213 7.17 -5.47 38.99
C GLU A 213 7.51 -5.26 40.47
N LEU A 214 8.22 -4.18 40.83
CA LEU A 214 8.51 -3.86 42.24
C LEU A 214 7.26 -3.43 43.04
N ASN A 215 6.24 -2.84 42.39
CA ASN A 215 4.98 -2.52 43.06
C ASN A 215 4.10 -3.76 43.28
N GLU A 216 4.17 -4.75 42.38
CA GLU A 216 3.49 -6.03 42.55
C GLU A 216 4.15 -6.88 43.65
N GLU A 217 5.48 -6.84 43.77
CA GLU A 217 6.23 -7.48 44.88
C GLU A 217 5.99 -6.80 46.25
N GLU A 218 5.95 -5.46 46.34
CA GLU A 218 5.64 -4.77 47.62
C GLU A 218 4.18 -4.98 48.09
N SER A 219 3.25 -5.25 47.16
CA SER A 219 1.84 -5.55 47.50
C SER A 219 1.61 -6.99 47.95
N SER A 220 2.56 -7.91 47.73
CA SER A 220 2.49 -9.32 48.14
C SER A 220 3.26 -9.64 49.43
N GLU A 221 4.19 -8.78 49.87
CA GLU A 221 4.94 -8.94 51.13
C GLU A 221 4.40 -8.15 52.34
N SER A 222 3.31 -7.38 52.18
CA SER A 222 2.76 -6.54 53.27
C SER A 222 1.69 -7.20 54.17
N THR A 223 1.43 -8.50 54.00
CA THR A 223 0.69 -9.34 54.98
C THR A 223 1.61 -10.38 55.61
N GLU A 224 2.40 -9.96 56.61
CA GLU A 224 2.88 -10.72 57.79
C GLU A 224 4.29 -10.29 58.22
N LYS A 225 4.39 -9.16 58.92
CA LYS A 225 4.94 -9.06 60.29
C LYS A 225 5.23 -7.61 60.65
N SER A 226 4.76 -7.24 61.83
CA SER A 226 4.78 -5.90 62.39
C SER A 226 5.94 -5.70 63.37
N LYS A 227 6.37 -4.43 63.50
CA LYS A 227 7.17 -3.78 64.57
C LYS A 227 8.70 -3.95 64.55
N GLU A 228 9.43 -2.90 64.16
CA GLU A 228 10.14 -1.93 65.04
C GLU A 228 11.24 -1.15 64.24
N GLU A 229 11.61 0.05 64.69
CA GLU A 229 12.03 1.22 63.90
C GLU A 229 13.42 1.28 63.23
N ALA A 230 13.45 1.98 62.07
CA ALA A 230 14.47 2.84 61.41
C ALA A 230 15.86 3.06 62.09
N PRO A 231 16.99 3.18 61.32
CA PRO A 231 17.14 4.20 60.28
C PRO A 231 18.09 3.90 59.08
N ALA A 232 17.58 3.93 57.84
CA ALA A 232 18.37 4.04 56.59
C ALA A 232 18.01 5.25 55.69
N LYS A 233 17.08 6.11 56.12
CA LYS A 233 16.57 7.28 55.35
C LYS A 233 17.57 8.45 55.16
N LYS A 234 18.85 8.31 55.50
CA LYS A 234 19.84 9.40 55.39
C LYS A 234 20.70 9.41 54.11
N VAL A 235 20.69 8.34 53.30
CA VAL A 235 21.57 8.25 52.11
C VAL A 235 20.88 8.77 50.84
N ALA A 236 19.58 8.52 50.65
CA ALA A 236 18.84 8.91 49.44
C ALA A 236 18.60 10.44 49.29
N LYS A 237 18.39 11.18 50.38
CA LYS A 237 18.19 12.64 50.32
C LYS A 237 19.45 13.43 49.95
N LYS A 238 20.64 12.85 50.12
CA LYS A 238 21.92 13.52 49.80
C LYS A 238 22.28 13.43 48.31
N ALA A 239 21.76 12.43 47.60
CA ALA A 239 21.95 12.26 46.16
C ALA A 239 21.08 13.26 45.36
N VAL A 240 19.80 13.40 45.71
CA VAL A 240 18.84 14.29 45.03
C VAL A 240 19.22 15.78 45.11
N LYS A 241 19.83 16.21 46.23
CA LYS A 241 20.34 17.59 46.40
C LYS A 241 21.62 17.88 45.60
N LYS A 242 22.39 16.83 45.24
CA LYS A 242 23.62 16.97 44.43
C LYS A 242 23.31 17.08 42.94
N THR A 243 22.26 16.42 42.47
CA THR A 243 21.80 16.49 41.07
C THR A 243 21.13 17.83 40.75
N THR A 244 20.27 18.35 41.65
CA THR A 244 19.61 19.65 41.46
C THR A 244 20.60 20.83 41.44
N LYS A 245 21.68 20.80 42.24
CA LYS A 245 22.75 21.82 42.16
C LYS A 245 23.61 21.75 40.90
N LYS A 246 23.68 20.59 40.23
CA LYS A 246 24.48 20.41 39.01
C LYS A 246 23.73 20.88 37.76
N VAL A 247 22.41 20.78 37.77
CA VAL A 247 21.53 21.28 36.69
C VAL A 247 21.45 22.81 36.73
N ALA A 248 21.23 23.41 37.90
CA ALA A 248 21.17 24.88 38.04
C ALA A 248 22.49 25.62 37.75
N LYS A 249 23.64 24.92 37.80
CA LYS A 249 24.96 25.50 37.48
C LYS A 249 25.33 25.36 35.99
N LYS A 250 24.57 24.57 35.23
CA LYS A 250 24.69 24.44 33.78
C LYS A 250 23.86 25.51 33.08
N GLU A 251 22.63 25.76 33.54
CA GLU A 251 21.75 26.79 32.98
C GLU A 251 22.30 28.22 33.12
N LYS A 252 23.04 28.53 34.19
CA LYS A 252 23.70 29.86 34.35
C LYS A 252 24.96 30.09 33.51
N LYS A 253 25.44 29.07 32.78
CA LYS A 253 26.64 29.17 31.94
C LYS A 253 26.34 29.34 30.46
N ASP A 254 25.07 29.20 30.08
CA ASP A 254 24.62 29.31 28.69
C ASP A 254 23.92 30.67 28.40
N GLU A 255 23.88 31.59 29.39
CA GLU A 255 23.24 32.92 29.28
C GLU A 255 24.20 34.12 29.53
N GLU A 256 25.53 33.93 29.57
CA GLU A 256 26.53 35.02 29.66
C GLU A 256 27.49 35.02 28.46
#